data_AF-A0A920DIC6-F1
#
_entry.id   AF-A0A920DIC6-F1
#
_cell.length_a   1.000
_cell.length_b   1.000
_cell.length_c   1.000
_cell.angle_alpha   90.00
_cell.angle_beta   90.00
_cell.angle_gamma   90.00
#
_symmetry.space_group_name_H-M   'P 1'
#
loop_
_entity.id
_entity.type
_entity.pdbx_description
1 polymer ?
#
loop_
_entity_poly.entity_id
_entity_poly.type
_entity_poly.pdbx_seq_one_letter_code
_entity_poly.pdbx_strand_id
1 'polypeptide(L)' 'MVIVRNIRLESHCEHHMVPILGIAHIGYIPNNRVVGISKLARIVDVFGKRLQTQETMTHKLLTPLVRY' A
#
# COMPACT_ATOMS: atom_id res chain seq x y z
N MET A 1 5.55 11.58 -13.30
CA MET A 1 5.26 10.35 -12.52
C MET A 1 6.04 10.40 -11.22
N VAL A 2 5.40 10.12 -10.08
CA VAL A 2 6.01 10.04 -8.75
C VAL A 2 6.09 8.57 -8.35
N ILE A 3 7.24 8.13 -7.85
CA ILE A 3 7.46 6.76 -7.37
C ILE A 3 8.06 6.79 -5.98
N VAL A 4 7.45 6.05 -5.06
CA VAL A 4 7.99 5.74 -3.73
C VAL A 4 8.29 4.24 -3.69
N ARG A 5 9.52 3.88 -3.33
CA ARG A 5 9.99 2.49 -3.31
C ARG A 5 10.43 2.09 -1.91
N ASN A 6 10.56 0.78 -1.70
CA ASN A 6 11.14 0.21 -0.49
C ASN A 6 10.32 0.52 0.76
N ILE A 7 9.00 0.57 0.63
CA ILE A 7 8.10 0.71 1.78
C ILE A 7 7.98 -0.67 2.42
N ARG A 8 8.37 -0.80 3.68
CA ARG A 8 8.18 -2.05 4.43
C ARG A 8 6.68 -2.37 4.50
N LEU A 9 6.33 -3.60 4.20
CA LEU A 9 4.98 -4.11 4.28
C LEU A 9 4.92 -5.28 5.26
N GLU A 10 3.99 -5.19 6.20
CA GLU A 10 3.72 -6.23 7.17
C GLU A 10 2.23 -6.48 7.26
N SER A 11 1.85 -7.75 7.17
CA SER A 11 0.47 -8.21 7.23
C SER A 11 0.39 -9.64 7.76
N HIS A 12 -0.82 -10.20 7.79
CA HIS A 12 -1.06 -11.60 8.12
C HIS A 12 -2.01 -12.20 7.09
N CYS A 13 -1.71 -13.41 6.63
CA CYS A 13 -2.57 -14.13 5.69
C CYS A 13 -3.87 -14.50 6.37
N GLU A 14 -5.02 -14.17 5.78
CA GLU A 14 -6.32 -14.49 6.35
C GLU A 14 -6.63 -15.99 6.43
N HIS A 15 -5.98 -16.81 5.59
CA HIS A 15 -6.20 -18.26 5.58
C HIS A 15 -5.53 -18.99 6.74
N HIS A 16 -4.36 -18.53 7.17
CA HIS A 16 -3.52 -19.26 8.13
C HIS A 16 -3.01 -18.40 9.30
N MET A 17 -3.36 -17.10 9.31
CA MET A 17 -2.84 -16.11 10.26
C MET A 17 -1.30 -16.06 10.33
N VAL A 18 -0.63 -16.52 9.27
CA VAL A 18 0.83 -16.48 9.17
C VAL A 18 1.30 -15.11 8.68
N PRO A 19 2.49 -14.66 9.10
CA PRO A 19 3.03 -13.37 8.67
C PRO A 19 3.19 -13.27 7.15
N ILE A 20 2.79 -12.12 6.60
CA ILE A 20 3.16 -11.67 5.26
C ILE A 20 4.15 -10.53 5.46
N LEU A 21 5.41 -10.75 5.06
CA LEU A 21 6.47 -9.76 5.11
C LEU A 21 6.90 -9.44 3.68
N GLY A 22 6.90 -8.16 3.32
CA GLY A 22 7.19 -7.76 1.95
C GLY A 22 7.64 -6.32 1.82
N ILE A 23 7.78 -5.91 0.56
CA ILE A 23 8.16 -4.57 0.17
C ILE A 23 7.12 -4.06 -0.82
N ALA A 24 6.56 -2.89 -0.53
CA ALA A 24 5.64 -2.21 -1.43
C ALA A 24 6.36 -1.09 -2.21
N HIS A 25 5.95 -0.94 -3.47
CA HIS A 25 6.32 0.16 -4.33
C HIS A 25 5.04 0.83 -4.83
N ILE A 26 4.96 2.15 -4.72
CA ILE A 26 3.80 2.94 -5.15
C ILE A 26 4.26 3.91 -6.22
N GLY A 27 3.59 3.89 -7.36
CA GLY A 27 3.77 4.84 -8.45
C GLY A 27 2.43 5.44 -8.86
N TYR A 28 2.40 6.76 -9.09
CA TYR A 28 1.22 7.43 -9.64
C TYR A 28 1.63 8.65 -10.48
N ILE A 29 0.73 9.11 -11.35
CA ILE A 29 0.90 10.33 -12.14
C ILE A 29 0.00 11.39 -11.50
N PRO A 30 0.57 12.39 -10.80
CA PRO A 30 -0.23 13.43 -10.17
C PRO A 30 -0.91 14.27 -11.25
N ASN A 31 -2.17 14.64 -11.02
CA ASN A 31 -2.87 15.58 -11.87
C ASN A 31 -2.59 17.02 -11.43
N ASN A 32 -3.23 17.46 -10.32
CA ASN A 32 -3.11 18.84 -9.80
C ASN A 32 -2.46 18.93 -8.41
N ARG A 33 -2.28 17.81 -7.71
CA ARG A 33 -1.75 17.78 -6.34
C ARG A 33 -0.80 16.60 -6.15
N VAL A 34 0.23 16.82 -5.32
CA VAL A 34 1.17 15.79 -4.93
C VAL A 34 0.83 15.33 -3.51
N VAL A 35 0.72 14.02 -3.33
CA VAL A 35 0.52 13.39 -2.03
C VAL A 35 1.87 13.33 -1.32
N GLY A 36 1.91 13.73 -0.05
CA GLY A 36 3.13 13.65 0.74
C GLY A 36 3.63 12.20 0.87
N ILE A 37 4.94 12.00 0.77
CA ILE A 37 5.59 10.68 0.81
C ILE A 37 5.19 9.89 2.08
N SER A 38 5.18 10.54 3.24
CA SER A 38 4.79 9.93 4.51
C SER A 38 3.32 9.47 4.52
N LYS A 39 2.44 10.09 3.74
CA LYS A 39 1.04 9.66 3.61
C LYS A 39 0.94 8.37 2.79
N LEU A 40 1.75 8.23 1.74
CA LEU A 40 1.81 7.01 0.93
C LEU A 40 2.29 5.81 1.75
N ALA A 41 3.34 5.99 2.56
CA ALA A 41 3.80 4.95 3.49
C ALA A 41 2.73 4.56 4.51
N ARG A 42 2.00 5.55 5.08
CA ARG A 42 0.92 5.28 6.04
C ARG A 42 -0.26 4.53 5.42
N ILE A 43 -0.56 4.75 4.14
CA ILE A 43 -1.59 3.98 3.43
C ILE A 43 -1.19 2.50 3.39
N VAL A 44 0.08 2.19 3.10
CA VAL A 44 0.61 0.81 3.16
C VAL A 44 0.38 0.19 4.53
N ASP A 45 0.75 0.89 5.61
CA ASP A 45 0.57 0.39 6.97
C ASP A 45 -0.91 0.13 7.34
N VAL A 46 -1.81 1.05 6.97
CA VAL A 46 -3.24 0.96 7.32
C VAL A 46 -3.92 -0.25 6.67
N PHE A 47 -3.51 -0.62 5.46
CA PHE A 47 -4.04 -1.79 4.77
C PHE A 47 -3.26 -3.08 5.06
N GLY A 48 -1.97 -2.97 5.41
CA GLY A 48 -1.13 -4.10 5.81
C GLY A 48 -1.52 -4.70 7.17
N LYS A 49 -1.86 -3.87 8.17
CA LYS A 49 -2.18 -4.33 9.54
C LYS A 49 -3.56 -4.99 9.69
N ARG A 50 -3.85 -5.98 8.85
CA ARG A 50 -5.12 -6.72 8.77
C ARG A 50 -4.83 -8.17 8.35
N LEU A 51 -5.82 -9.04 8.51
CA LEU A 51 -5.87 -10.31 7.79
C LEU A 51 -6.19 -10.02 6.32
N GLN A 52 -5.33 -10.40 5.39
CA GLN A 52 -5.47 -10.10 3.96
C GLN A 52 -4.97 -11.24 3.07
N THR A 53 -5.45 -11.27 1.83
CA THR A 53 -4.72 -11.79 0.68
C THR A 53 -3.92 -10.67 0.00
N GLN A 54 -2.82 -11.03 -0.68
CA GLN A 54 -1.95 -10.04 -1.33
C GLN A 54 -2.69 -9.24 -2.41
N GLU A 55 -3.56 -9.92 -3.15
CA GLU A 55 -4.39 -9.40 -4.22
C GLU A 55 -5.37 -8.35 -3.68
N THR A 56 -6.10 -8.71 -2.63
CA THR A 56 -7.10 -7.83 -2.00
C THR A 56 -6.43 -6.59 -1.39
N MET A 57 -5.30 -6.78 -0.72
CA MET A 57 -4.52 -5.69 -0.15
C MET A 57 -4.05 -4.71 -1.24
N THR A 58 -3.53 -5.22 -2.37
CA THR A 58 -3.07 -4.40 -3.49
C THR A 58 -4.20 -3.55 -4.07
N HIS A 59 -5.39 -4.13 -4.25
CA HIS A 59 -6.56 -3.39 -4.76
C HIS A 59 -7.01 -2.27 -3.80
N LYS A 60 -7.00 -2.56 -2.49
CA LYS A 60 -7.32 -1.57 -1.45
C LYS A 60 -6.31 -0.43 -1.39
N LEU A 61 -5.02 -0.71 -1.63
CA LEU A 61 -3.96 0.30 -1.70
C LEU A 61 -4.10 1.23 -2.90
N LEU A 62 -4.54 0.71 -4.05
CA LEU A 62 -4.67 1.50 -5.28
C LEU A 62 -5.88 2.45 -5.25
N THR A 63 -7.01 2.00 -4.70
CA THR A 63 -8.28 2.73 -4.66
C THR A 63 -8.16 4.21 -4.21
N PRO A 64 -7.47 4.56 -3.10
CA PRO A 64 -7.34 5.96 -2.68
C PRO A 64 -6.44 6.81 -3.58
N LEU A 65 -5.56 6.21 -4.40
CA LEU A 65 -4.62 6.94 -5.25
C LEU A 65 -5.23 7.40 -6.58
N VAL A 66 -6.34 6.79 -7.02
CA VAL A 66 -7.03 7.14 -8.28
C VAL A 66 -7.59 8.57 -8.26
N ARG A 67 -7.65 9.23 -7.08
CA ARG A 67 -8.25 10.56 -6.91
C ARG A 67 -7.25 11.73 -6.94
N TYR A 68 -5.95 11.49 -7.14
CA TYR A 68 -4.88 12.50 -7.06
C TYR A 68 -4.09 12.62 -8.36
#